data_AF-A0A0P1A9A6-F1
#
_entry.id   AF-A0A0P1A9A6-F1
#
_cell.length_a   1.000
_cell.length_b   1.000
_cell.length_c   1.000
_cell.angle_alpha   90.00
_cell.angle_beta   90.00
_cell.angle_gamma   90.00
#
_symmetry.space_group_name_H-M   'P 1'
#
loop_
_entity.id
_entity.type
_entity.pdbx_description
1 polymer ?
#
loop_
_entity_poly.entity_id
_entity_poly.type
_entity_poly.pdbx_seq_one_letter_code
_entity_poly.pdbx_strand_id
1 'polypeptide(L)'
;MKALDDEATLNQLQQIMGLADRPAKLTISRERKERDRFQSEHVRERHAPSSFHNLPDLAHTHRMNTNQLLVQELIASVQRMQDIEVELNDVNIALQEDQEEIEAYTDEIADCCDRIYAIDEFVRDIKAGIIPEMAETASIVSNMEEEREEEEAMLRRLGEVRACHEQQVQLMSEKQMALQKEKVMVQMKNAQLWWTLSRLVGCKLAMRRLSERTVKTL
;
A
#
# COMPACT_ATOMS: atom_id res chain seq x y z
N MET A 1 29.38 14.42 33.26
CA MET A 1 29.28 13.89 31.88
C MET A 1 28.00 13.08 31.71
N LYS A 2 26.86 13.74 31.44
CA LYS A 2 25.56 13.06 31.19
C LYS A 2 24.58 13.94 30.38
N ALA A 3 25.09 14.73 29.45
CA ALA A 3 24.30 15.62 28.58
C ALA A 3 24.31 15.19 27.10
N LEU A 4 25.08 14.15 26.75
CA LEU A 4 25.33 13.75 25.36
C LEU A 4 24.26 12.81 24.76
N ASP A 5 23.45 12.12 25.59
CA ASP A 5 22.40 11.21 25.09
C ASP A 5 21.11 11.93 24.65
N ASP A 6 20.79 13.07 25.28
CA ASP A 6 19.56 13.81 24.98
C ASP A 6 19.67 14.59 23.64
N GLU A 7 20.86 15.06 23.29
CA GLU A 7 21.11 15.83 22.06
C GLU A 7 21.15 14.91 20.82
N ALA A 8 21.71 13.71 20.95
CA ALA A 8 21.69 12.70 19.89
C ALA A 8 20.26 12.25 19.55
N THR A 9 19.40 12.10 20.56
CA THR A 9 17.99 11.73 20.40
C THR A 9 17.19 12.87 19.75
N LEU A 10 17.49 14.13 20.10
CA LEU A 10 16.86 15.32 19.51
C LEU A 10 17.28 15.52 18.04
N ASN A 11 18.55 15.27 17.73
CA ASN A 11 19.07 15.32 16.37
C ASN A 11 18.50 14.18 15.51
N GLN A 12 18.33 12.97 16.04
CA GLN A 12 17.63 11.88 15.34
C GLN A 12 16.17 12.22 15.05
N LEU A 13 15.46 12.81 16.02
CA LEU A 13 14.09 13.28 15.80
C LEU A 13 14.03 14.41 14.75
N GLN A 14 14.99 15.34 14.75
CA GLN A 14 15.11 16.37 13.70
C GLN A 14 15.43 15.80 12.32
N GLN A 15 16.26 14.75 12.25
CA GLN A 15 16.63 14.09 10.99
C GLN A 15 15.45 13.30 10.41
N ILE A 16 14.64 12.66 11.26
CA ILE A 16 13.38 12.01 10.86
C ILE A 16 12.34 13.06 10.42
N MET A 17 12.25 14.20 11.11
CA MET A 17 11.39 15.32 10.71
C MET A 17 11.79 15.95 9.37
N GLY A 18 13.09 16.01 9.04
CA GLY A 18 13.59 16.55 7.77
C GLY A 18 13.30 15.68 6.54
N LEU A 19 12.83 14.45 6.73
CA LEU A 19 12.40 13.55 5.64
C LEU A 19 10.89 13.61 5.38
N ALA A 20 10.09 14.11 6.33
CA ALA A 20 8.64 14.24 6.18
C ALA A 20 8.21 15.45 5.30
N ASP A 21 9.12 16.42 5.08
CA ASP A 21 8.85 17.65 4.33
C ASP A 21 9.51 17.70 2.93
N ARG A 22 10.11 16.60 2.45
CA ARG A 22 10.66 16.57 1.08
C ARG A 22 9.61 16.10 0.07
N PRO A 23 9.21 16.92 -0.91
CA PRO A 23 8.41 16.44 -2.02
C PRO A 23 9.20 15.38 -2.80
N ALA A 24 8.52 14.28 -3.09
CA ALA A 24 9.04 13.13 -3.82
C ALA A 24 9.73 13.54 -5.12
N LYS A 25 11.06 13.54 -5.14
CA LYS A 25 11.86 13.46 -6.35
C LYS A 25 13.12 12.64 -6.08
N LEU A 26 13.14 11.46 -6.69
CA LEU A 26 14.31 10.65 -7.07
C LEU A 26 15.15 10.18 -5.87
N THR A 27 15.37 8.89 -5.66
CA THR A 27 16.14 8.05 -6.59
C THR A 27 15.93 6.58 -6.21
N ILE A 28 15.53 5.80 -7.21
CA ILE A 28 15.63 4.34 -7.22
C ILE A 28 17.12 3.97 -7.07
N SER A 29 17.39 2.88 -6.35
CA SER A 29 18.67 2.13 -6.24
C SER A 29 19.49 2.34 -4.96
N ARG A 30 19.08 1.70 -3.87
CA ARG A 30 19.98 0.87 -3.03
C ARG A 30 19.20 0.16 -1.92
N GLU A 31 19.72 -1.00 -1.53
CA GLU A 31 19.41 -1.71 -0.28
C GLU A 31 18.31 -2.78 -0.30
N ARG A 32 18.37 -3.64 -1.33
CA ARG A 32 18.33 -5.10 -1.10
C ARG A 32 19.63 -5.56 -0.44
N LYS A 33 19.68 -5.64 0.90
CA LYS A 33 20.53 -6.52 1.74
C LYS A 33 20.71 -5.88 3.12
N GLU A 34 19.90 -6.26 4.10
CA GLU A 34 20.31 -6.27 5.52
C GLU A 34 19.23 -6.85 6.43
N ARG A 35 18.65 -7.98 6.04
CA ARG A 35 17.71 -8.73 6.88
C ARG A 35 18.19 -10.17 7.00
N ASP A 36 19.35 -10.35 7.63
CA ASP A 36 19.85 -11.63 8.16
C ASP A 36 21.13 -11.41 8.98
N ARG A 37 21.00 -10.86 10.19
CA ARG A 37 21.94 -11.12 11.28
C ARG A 37 21.39 -10.65 12.62
N PHE A 38 21.52 -11.52 13.63
CA PHE A 38 21.32 -11.31 15.08
C PHE A 38 19.97 -11.67 15.69
N GLN A 39 19.73 -12.99 15.77
CA GLN A 39 19.29 -13.60 17.03
C GLN A 39 20.23 -14.77 17.36
N SER A 40 21.04 -14.64 18.41
CA SER A 40 21.33 -15.74 19.35
C SER A 40 22.18 -15.28 20.54
N GLU A 41 21.49 -15.26 21.69
CA GLU A 41 21.89 -15.58 23.06
C GLU A 41 23.36 -15.47 23.53
N HIS A 42 23.53 -14.71 24.62
CA HIS A 42 24.56 -14.96 25.63
C HIS A 42 23.93 -15.07 27.02
N VAL A 43 24.23 -16.20 27.68
CA VAL A 43 23.81 -16.55 29.03
C VAL A 43 24.98 -16.31 30.00
N ARG A 44 24.67 -15.57 31.08
CA ARG A 44 25.26 -15.51 32.44
C ARG A 44 26.78 -15.39 32.62
N GLU A 45 27.16 -14.39 33.43
CA GLU A 45 27.70 -14.66 34.77
C GLU A 45 27.50 -13.48 35.74
N ARG A 46 27.19 -13.81 37.01
CA ARG A 46 26.97 -12.88 38.13
C ARG A 46 28.32 -12.47 38.71
N HIS A 47 28.50 -11.21 39.11
CA HIS A 47 29.25 -10.81 40.31
C HIS A 47 28.62 -9.53 40.87
N ALA A 48 28.28 -9.52 42.16
CA ALA A 48 27.91 -8.32 42.91
C ALA A 48 29.17 -7.69 43.51
N PRO A 49 29.16 -6.37 43.78
CA PRO A 49 29.42 -5.99 45.16
C PRO A 49 28.51 -4.89 45.73
N SER A 50 28.49 -4.95 47.06
CA SER A 50 27.82 -4.16 48.10
C SER A 50 27.90 -2.63 48.02
N SER A 51 26.78 -2.01 48.41
CA SER A 51 26.58 -0.72 49.10
C SER A 51 26.86 0.59 48.33
N PHE A 52 25.81 1.37 48.08
CA PHE A 52 25.49 2.62 48.78
C PHE A 52 24.19 3.20 48.18
N HIS A 53 23.34 3.79 49.02
CA HIS A 53 22.02 4.31 48.66
C HIS A 53 22.01 5.14 47.37
N ASN A 54 21.20 4.70 46.40
CA ASN A 54 20.44 5.55 45.48
C ASN A 54 19.35 4.65 44.88
N LEU A 55 18.14 4.63 45.47
CA LEU A 55 16.99 4.13 44.74
C LEU A 55 16.88 5.01 43.47
N PRO A 56 16.92 4.44 42.26
CA PRO A 56 16.52 5.19 41.09
C PRO A 56 15.07 5.57 41.32
N ASP A 57 14.78 6.86 41.24
CA ASP A 57 13.42 7.38 41.30
C ASP A 57 12.54 6.57 40.32
N LEU A 58 11.72 5.66 40.85
CA LEU A 58 10.94 4.69 40.07
C LEU A 58 10.08 5.40 39.04
N ALA A 59 9.63 6.62 39.37
CA ALA A 59 8.87 7.49 38.50
C ALA A 59 9.71 7.98 37.31
N HIS A 60 11.00 8.25 37.49
CA HIS A 60 11.89 8.71 36.42
C HIS A 60 12.24 7.57 35.44
N THR A 61 12.50 6.36 35.94
CA THR A 61 12.76 5.18 35.09
C THR A 61 11.50 4.72 34.35
N HIS A 62 10.35 4.68 35.04
CA HIS A 62 9.06 4.37 34.42
C HIS A 62 8.69 5.40 33.33
N ARG A 63 8.93 6.69 33.58
CA ARG A 63 8.66 7.77 32.61
C ARG A 63 9.63 7.78 31.42
N MET A 64 10.88 7.33 31.58
CA MET A 64 11.77 7.17 30.43
C MET A 64 11.36 5.98 29.57
N ASN A 65 10.95 4.86 30.18
CA ASN A 65 10.42 3.70 29.48
C ASN A 65 9.15 4.04 28.68
N THR A 66 8.23 4.83 29.23
CA THR A 66 7.02 5.26 28.49
C THR A 66 7.32 6.20 27.32
N ASN A 67 8.33 7.08 27.44
CA ASN A 67 8.73 7.95 26.32
C ASN A 67 9.37 7.15 25.19
N GLN A 68 10.21 6.17 25.53
CA GLN A 68 10.86 5.30 24.54
C GLN A 68 9.82 4.45 23.78
N LEU A 69 8.81 3.93 24.49
CA LEU A 69 7.69 3.21 23.87
C LEU A 69 6.90 4.10 22.91
N LEU A 70 6.60 5.35 23.26
CA LEU A 70 5.89 6.28 22.38
C LEU A 70 6.68 6.62 21.10
N VAL A 71 8.01 6.74 21.21
CA VAL A 71 8.88 6.96 20.05
C VAL A 71 8.93 5.71 19.16
N GLN A 72 9.04 4.51 19.75
CA GLN A 72 8.98 3.26 19.00
C GLN A 72 7.64 3.08 18.28
N GLU A 73 6.54 3.41 18.96
CA GLU A 73 5.20 3.35 18.37
C GLU A 73 5.06 4.32 17.20
N LEU A 74 5.62 5.53 17.31
CA LEU A 74 5.63 6.52 16.23
C LEU A 74 6.48 6.06 15.03
N ILE A 75 7.64 5.45 15.28
CA ILE A 75 8.50 4.88 14.22
C ILE A 75 7.74 3.77 13.50
N ALA A 76 7.12 2.84 14.25
CA ALA A 76 6.36 1.74 13.68
C ALA A 76 5.16 2.23 12.84
N SER A 77 4.47 3.27 13.31
CA SER A 77 3.31 3.82 12.59
C SER A 77 3.70 4.66 11.37
N VAL A 78 4.87 5.33 11.39
CA VAL A 78 5.45 5.95 10.19
C VAL A 78 5.87 4.89 9.17
N GLN A 79 6.50 3.79 9.62
CA GLN A 79 6.83 2.68 8.72
C GLN A 79 5.57 2.09 8.09
N ARG A 80 4.52 1.84 8.88
CA ARG A 80 3.25 1.33 8.34
C ARG A 80 2.61 2.29 7.34
N MET A 81 2.73 3.61 7.54
CA MET A 81 2.27 4.61 6.56
C MET A 81 2.96 4.42 5.21
N GLN A 82 4.29 4.24 5.22
CA GLN A 82 5.07 4.03 3.99
C GLN A 82 4.69 2.72 3.30
N ASP A 83 4.50 1.65 4.08
CA ASP A 83 4.05 0.36 3.53
C ASP A 83 2.67 0.49 2.88
N ILE A 84 1.72 1.18 3.51
CA ILE A 84 0.39 1.45 2.94
C ILE A 84 0.49 2.25 1.64
N GLU A 85 1.41 3.21 1.53
CA GLU A 85 1.58 4.00 0.32
C GLU A 85 2.12 3.17 -0.85
N VAL A 86 3.06 2.25 -0.58
CA VAL A 86 3.53 1.29 -1.57
C VAL A 86 2.40 0.34 -1.98
N GLU A 87 1.69 -0.24 -1.01
CA GLU A 87 0.58 -1.16 -1.29
C GLU A 87 -0.55 -0.47 -2.08
N LEU A 88 -0.88 0.79 -1.77
CA LEU A 88 -1.87 1.57 -2.52
C LEU A 88 -1.40 1.82 -3.96
N ASN A 89 -0.12 2.10 -4.17
CA ASN A 89 0.43 2.29 -5.51
C ASN A 89 0.32 1.00 -6.33
N ASP A 90 0.70 -0.14 -5.74
CA ASP A 90 0.62 -1.44 -6.41
C ASP A 90 -0.84 -1.81 -6.76
N VAL A 91 -1.78 -1.57 -5.84
CA VAL A 91 -3.21 -1.79 -6.08
C VAL A 91 -3.75 -0.87 -7.17
N ASN A 92 -3.32 0.39 -7.22
CA ASN A 92 -3.75 1.32 -8.27
C ASN A 92 -3.25 0.89 -9.65
N ILE A 93 -2.02 0.39 -9.75
CA ILE A 93 -1.47 -0.15 -11.00
C ILE A 93 -2.29 -1.36 -11.44
N ALA A 94 -2.51 -2.33 -10.55
CA ALA A 94 -3.30 -3.52 -10.88
C ALA A 94 -4.74 -3.18 -11.30
N LEU A 95 -5.39 -2.22 -10.61
CA LEU A 95 -6.72 -1.73 -10.98
C LEU A 95 -6.75 -1.12 -12.39
N GLN A 96 -5.70 -0.36 -12.74
CA GLN A 96 -5.61 0.25 -14.07
C GLN A 96 -5.41 -0.83 -15.13
N GLU A 97 -4.50 -1.78 -14.92
CA GLU A 97 -4.25 -2.89 -15.83
C GLU A 97 -5.52 -3.71 -16.09
N ASP A 98 -6.24 -4.12 -15.05
CA ASP A 98 -7.49 -4.87 -15.21
C ASP A 98 -8.59 -4.05 -15.91
N GLN A 99 -8.65 -2.73 -15.68
CA GLN A 99 -9.61 -1.86 -16.34
C GLN A 99 -9.31 -1.71 -17.84
N GLU A 100 -8.04 -1.59 -18.21
CA GLU A 100 -7.58 -1.55 -19.61
C GLU A 100 -7.89 -2.87 -20.33
N GLU A 101 -7.69 -4.01 -19.66
CA GLU A 101 -8.06 -5.33 -20.20
C GLU A 101 -9.58 -5.46 -20.40
N ILE A 102 -10.40 -4.99 -19.45
CA ILE A 102 -11.87 -4.99 -19.61
C ILE A 102 -12.28 -4.16 -20.83
N GLU A 103 -11.68 -3.00 -21.04
CA GLU A 103 -11.95 -2.14 -22.20
C GLU A 103 -11.57 -2.87 -23.49
N ALA A 104 -10.38 -3.47 -23.56
CA ALA A 104 -9.93 -4.25 -24.71
C ALA A 104 -10.88 -5.43 -25.04
N TYR A 105 -11.25 -6.23 -24.04
CA TYR A 105 -12.20 -7.33 -24.26
C TYR A 105 -13.59 -6.84 -24.61
N THR A 106 -14.00 -5.65 -24.14
CA THR A 106 -15.29 -5.07 -24.52
C THR A 106 -15.32 -4.70 -25.99
N ASP A 107 -14.23 -4.14 -26.52
CA ASP A 107 -14.08 -3.85 -27.94
C ASP A 107 -14.04 -5.13 -28.77
N GLU A 108 -13.27 -6.15 -28.37
CA GLU A 108 -13.21 -7.43 -29.07
C GLU A 108 -14.57 -8.16 -29.08
N ILE A 109 -15.34 -8.07 -27.99
CA ILE A 109 -16.70 -8.59 -27.90
C ILE A 109 -17.64 -7.88 -28.89
N ALA A 110 -17.54 -6.55 -28.99
CA ALA A 110 -18.33 -5.78 -29.95
C ALA A 110 -18.00 -6.19 -31.38
N ASP A 111 -16.72 -6.33 -31.71
CA ASP A 111 -16.27 -6.80 -33.02
C ASP A 111 -16.80 -8.20 -33.36
N CYS A 112 -16.82 -9.12 -32.38
CA CYS A 112 -17.41 -10.46 -32.57
C CYS A 112 -18.91 -10.36 -32.86
N CYS A 113 -19.63 -9.50 -32.15
CA CYS A 113 -21.07 -9.30 -32.36
C CYS A 113 -21.37 -8.74 -33.76
N ASP A 114 -20.57 -7.78 -34.22
CA ASP A 114 -20.70 -7.21 -35.57
C ASP A 114 -20.43 -8.24 -36.66
N ARG A 115 -19.42 -9.11 -36.48
CA ARG A 115 -19.13 -10.22 -37.41
C ARG A 115 -20.27 -11.24 -37.45
N ILE A 116 -20.80 -11.64 -36.29
CA ILE A 116 -21.97 -12.54 -36.22
C ILE A 116 -23.17 -11.91 -36.94
N TYR A 117 -23.44 -10.62 -36.69
CA TYR A 117 -24.54 -9.92 -37.34
C TYR A 117 -24.36 -9.87 -38.87
N ALA A 118 -23.15 -9.58 -39.36
CA ALA A 118 -22.84 -9.55 -40.78
C ALA A 118 -23.02 -10.93 -41.43
N ILE A 119 -22.62 -12.00 -40.75
CA ILE A 119 -22.84 -13.39 -41.21
C ILE A 119 -24.34 -13.68 -41.28
N ASP A 120 -25.09 -13.37 -40.23
CA ASP A 120 -26.55 -13.60 -40.16
C ASP A 120 -27.29 -12.83 -41.26
N GLU A 121 -26.87 -11.59 -41.55
CA GLU A 121 -27.39 -10.78 -42.64
C GLU A 121 -27.07 -11.40 -44.01
N PHE A 122 -25.82 -11.77 -44.24
CA PHE A 122 -25.39 -12.37 -45.50
C PHE A 122 -26.10 -13.70 -45.80
N VAL A 123 -26.17 -14.61 -44.81
CA VAL A 123 -26.85 -15.90 -44.96
C VAL A 123 -28.35 -15.72 -45.19
N ARG A 124 -28.97 -14.74 -44.53
CA ARG A 124 -30.38 -14.40 -44.73
C ARG A 124 -30.63 -13.88 -46.15
N ASP A 125 -29.77 -13.00 -46.66
CA ASP A 125 -29.91 -12.43 -48.00
C ASP A 125 -29.73 -13.48 -49.11
N ILE A 126 -28.83 -14.45 -48.90
CA ILE A 126 -28.72 -15.63 -49.75
C ILE A 126 -30.03 -16.44 -49.72
N LYS A 127 -30.53 -16.78 -48.53
CA LYS A 127 -31.73 -17.61 -48.36
C LYS A 127 -32.99 -16.92 -48.90
N ALA A 128 -33.02 -15.59 -48.93
CA ALA A 128 -34.09 -14.79 -49.50
C ALA A 128 -34.02 -14.61 -51.03
N GLY A 129 -32.94 -15.09 -51.67
CA GLY A 129 -32.71 -14.90 -53.11
C GLY A 129 -32.41 -13.45 -53.51
N ILE A 130 -32.01 -12.61 -52.54
CA ILE A 130 -31.58 -11.22 -52.79
C ILE A 130 -30.23 -11.23 -53.49
N ILE A 131 -29.35 -12.15 -53.08
CA ILE A 131 -28.06 -12.40 -53.73
C ILE A 131 -28.27 -13.41 -54.88
N PRO A 132 -27.78 -13.13 -56.10
CA PRO A 132 -27.92 -14.06 -57.24
C PRO A 132 -27.38 -15.45 -56.93
N GLU A 133 -28.13 -16.48 -57.31
CA GLU A 133 -27.77 -17.87 -57.05
C GLU A 133 -26.47 -18.25 -57.76
N MET A 134 -25.49 -18.72 -56.99
CA MET A 134 -24.20 -19.19 -57.48
C MET A 134 -24.12 -20.72 -57.40
N ALA A 135 -23.28 -21.34 -58.22
CA ALA A 135 -23.14 -22.81 -58.28
C ALA A 135 -22.76 -23.47 -56.93
N GLU A 136 -22.29 -22.69 -55.96
CA GLU A 136 -21.76 -23.15 -54.67
C GLU A 136 -22.50 -22.56 -53.47
N THR A 137 -23.72 -22.03 -53.66
CA THR A 137 -24.49 -21.34 -52.62
C THR A 137 -24.65 -22.16 -51.34
N ALA A 138 -24.89 -23.47 -51.45
CA ALA A 138 -25.00 -24.36 -50.29
C ALA A 138 -23.68 -24.50 -49.51
N SER A 139 -22.54 -24.53 -50.21
CA SER A 139 -21.22 -24.57 -49.58
C SER A 139 -20.90 -23.25 -48.88
N ILE A 140 -21.23 -22.12 -49.52
CA ILE A 140 -21.03 -20.79 -48.92
C ILE A 140 -21.82 -20.67 -47.62
N VAL A 141 -23.10 -21.03 -47.63
CA VAL A 141 -23.94 -21.00 -46.42
C VAL A 141 -23.38 -21.91 -45.34
N SER A 142 -22.93 -23.12 -45.68
CA SER A 142 -22.30 -24.03 -44.71
C SER A 142 -21.04 -23.44 -44.08
N ASN A 143 -20.18 -22.80 -44.87
CA ASN A 143 -18.96 -22.17 -44.35
C ASN A 143 -19.30 -20.99 -43.43
N MET A 144 -20.30 -20.18 -43.79
CA MET A 144 -20.76 -19.07 -42.95
C MET A 144 -21.38 -19.56 -41.64
N GLU A 145 -22.09 -20.70 -41.65
CA GLU A 145 -22.61 -21.33 -40.44
C GLU A 145 -21.48 -21.82 -39.52
N GLU A 146 -20.38 -22.34 -40.09
CA GLU A 146 -19.15 -22.70 -39.34
C GLU A 146 -18.46 -21.46 -38.75
N GLU A 147 -18.21 -20.42 -39.55
CA GLU A 147 -17.62 -19.15 -39.07
C GLU A 147 -18.46 -18.53 -37.95
N ARG A 148 -19.79 -18.59 -38.04
CA ARG A 148 -20.70 -18.12 -37.00
C ARG A 148 -20.51 -18.89 -35.69
N GLU A 149 -20.37 -20.21 -35.75
CA GLU A 149 -20.14 -21.04 -34.56
C GLU A 149 -18.79 -20.73 -33.92
N GLU A 150 -17.75 -20.48 -34.72
CA GLU A 150 -16.43 -20.05 -34.25
C GLU A 150 -16.49 -18.70 -33.52
N GLU A 151 -17.20 -17.72 -34.09
CA GLU A 151 -17.40 -16.40 -33.45
C GLU A 151 -18.20 -16.50 -32.16
N GLU A 152 -19.24 -17.34 -32.09
CA GLU A 152 -20.00 -17.59 -30.85
C GLU A 152 -19.15 -18.30 -29.78
N ALA A 153 -18.24 -19.18 -30.20
CA ALA A 153 -17.28 -19.81 -29.29
C ALA A 153 -16.26 -18.78 -28.76
N MET A 154 -15.79 -17.87 -29.62
CA MET A 154 -14.90 -16.77 -29.22
C MET A 154 -15.60 -15.82 -28.24
N LEU A 155 -16.83 -15.38 -28.56
CA LEU A 155 -17.64 -14.49 -27.75
C LEU A 155 -17.83 -15.02 -26.32
N ARG A 156 -18.08 -16.34 -26.18
CA ARG A 156 -18.17 -17.00 -24.86
C ARG A 156 -16.85 -16.89 -24.09
N ARG A 157 -15.72 -17.18 -24.72
CA ARG A 157 -14.40 -17.13 -24.07
C ARG A 157 -14.04 -15.70 -23.65
N LEU A 158 -14.25 -14.72 -24.53
CA LEU A 158 -14.00 -13.31 -24.21
C LEU A 158 -14.90 -12.85 -23.04
N GLY A 159 -16.17 -13.25 -23.03
CA GLY A 159 -17.08 -12.97 -21.92
C GLY A 159 -16.63 -13.56 -20.59
N GLU A 160 -16.13 -14.80 -20.58
CA GLU A 160 -15.58 -15.46 -19.38
C GLU A 160 -14.32 -14.74 -18.86
N VAL A 161 -13.39 -14.39 -19.75
CA VAL A 161 -12.14 -13.69 -19.37
C VAL A 161 -12.45 -12.28 -18.87
N ARG A 162 -13.31 -11.52 -19.57
CA ARG A 162 -13.76 -10.20 -19.12
C ARG A 162 -14.41 -10.24 -17.74
N ALA A 163 -15.27 -11.23 -17.48
CA ALA A 163 -15.89 -11.41 -16.17
C ALA A 163 -14.88 -11.72 -15.06
N CYS A 164 -13.78 -12.40 -15.38
CA CYS A 164 -12.67 -12.63 -14.45
C CYS A 164 -11.99 -11.29 -14.06
N HIS A 165 -11.68 -10.44 -15.04
CA HIS A 165 -11.11 -9.12 -14.76
C HIS A 165 -12.08 -8.22 -13.99
N GLU A 166 -13.37 -8.24 -14.30
CA GLU A 166 -14.38 -7.48 -13.52
C GLU A 166 -14.39 -7.89 -12.03
N GLN A 167 -14.24 -9.19 -11.73
CA GLN A 167 -14.11 -9.68 -10.36
C GLN A 167 -12.82 -9.21 -9.70
N GLN A 168 -11.70 -9.18 -10.44
CA GLN A 168 -10.43 -8.67 -9.93
C GLN A 168 -10.50 -7.17 -9.63
N VAL A 169 -11.10 -6.37 -10.50
CA VAL A 169 -11.36 -4.94 -10.26
C VAL A 169 -12.15 -4.74 -8.99
N GLN A 170 -13.22 -5.52 -8.77
CA GLN A 170 -14.02 -5.42 -7.56
C GLN A 170 -13.19 -5.74 -6.30
N LEU A 171 -12.42 -6.84 -6.32
CA LEU A 171 -11.56 -7.23 -5.20
C LEU A 171 -10.48 -6.18 -4.90
N MET A 172 -9.83 -5.65 -5.93
CA MET A 172 -8.78 -4.65 -5.77
C MET A 172 -9.36 -3.30 -5.31
N SER A 173 -10.56 -2.94 -5.75
CA SER A 173 -11.27 -1.74 -5.27
C SER A 173 -11.61 -1.84 -3.78
N GLU A 174 -12.08 -3.01 -3.33
CA GLU A 174 -12.31 -3.28 -1.91
C GLU A 174 -11.01 -3.16 -1.09
N LYS A 175 -9.91 -3.74 -1.59
CA LYS A 175 -8.59 -3.62 -0.96
C LYS A 175 -8.10 -2.17 -0.93
N GLN A 176 -8.29 -1.41 -2.00
CA GLN A 176 -7.93 0.01 -2.09
C GLN A 176 -8.68 0.82 -1.02
N MET A 177 -9.99 0.61 -0.88
CA MET A 177 -10.81 1.27 0.15
C MET A 177 -10.34 0.91 1.57
N ALA A 178 -10.02 -0.36 1.81
CA ALA A 178 -9.51 -0.82 3.10
C ALA A 178 -8.17 -0.14 3.44
N LEU A 179 -7.24 -0.06 2.49
CA LEU A 179 -5.95 0.61 2.65
C LEU A 179 -6.11 2.13 2.84
N GLN A 180 -7.02 2.78 2.12
CA GLN A 180 -7.31 4.20 2.34
C GLN A 180 -7.85 4.47 3.75
N LYS A 181 -8.75 3.61 4.24
CA LYS A 181 -9.26 3.70 5.62
C LYS A 181 -8.14 3.50 6.63
N GLU A 182 -7.29 2.50 6.42
CA GLU A 182 -6.12 2.26 7.27
C GLU A 182 -5.18 3.46 7.27
N LYS A 183 -4.90 4.06 6.11
CA LYS A 183 -4.09 5.27 5.96
C LYS A 183 -4.57 6.38 6.88
N VAL A 184 -5.87 6.69 6.85
CA VAL A 184 -6.47 7.72 7.72
C VAL A 184 -6.32 7.38 9.19
N MET A 185 -6.56 6.12 9.57
CA MET A 185 -6.40 5.67 10.96
C MET A 185 -4.96 5.81 11.46
N VAL A 186 -3.97 5.43 10.65
CA VAL A 186 -2.55 5.57 11.01
C VAL A 186 -2.15 7.04 11.05
N GLN A 187 -2.66 7.90 10.15
CA GLN A 187 -2.44 9.35 10.20
C GLN A 187 -2.97 9.96 11.51
N MET A 188 -4.18 9.58 11.92
CA MET A 188 -4.77 10.02 13.19
C MET A 188 -3.93 9.57 14.39
N LYS A 189 -3.47 8.31 14.39
CA LYS A 189 -2.58 7.78 15.43
C LYS A 189 -1.25 8.53 15.49
N ASN A 190 -0.65 8.82 14.32
CA ASN A 190 0.59 9.60 14.24
C ASN A 190 0.42 10.99 14.84
N ALA A 191 -0.69 11.68 14.54
CA ALA A 191 -0.99 12.99 15.12
C ALA A 191 -1.16 12.93 16.65
N GLN A 192 -1.82 11.90 17.18
CA GLN A 192 -1.99 11.70 18.63
C GLN A 192 -0.66 11.39 19.33
N LEU A 193 0.16 10.53 18.74
CA LEU A 193 1.50 10.19 19.25
C LEU A 193 2.40 11.43 19.26
N TRP A 194 2.41 12.19 18.16
CA TRP A 194 3.12 13.46 18.06
C TRP A 194 2.68 14.40 19.18
N TRP A 195 1.37 14.61 19.35
CA TRP A 195 0.85 15.55 20.34
C TRP A 195 1.23 15.17 21.77
N THR A 196 1.19 13.87 22.06
CA THR A 196 1.60 13.33 23.36
C THR A 196 3.09 13.53 23.59
N LEU A 197 3.94 13.21 22.61
CA LEU A 197 5.39 13.41 22.70
C LEU A 197 5.75 14.88 22.89
N SER A 198 5.14 15.79 22.15
CA SER A 198 5.43 17.22 22.24
C SER A 198 4.98 17.84 23.55
N ARG A 199 3.87 17.38 24.13
CA ARG A 199 3.49 17.75 25.51
C ARG A 199 4.53 17.25 26.51
N LEU A 200 5.02 16.02 26.37
CA LEU A 200 6.01 15.44 27.27
C LEU A 200 7.37 16.17 27.17
N VAL A 201 7.82 16.48 25.96
CA VAL A 201 9.06 17.25 25.70
C VAL A 201 8.91 18.70 26.18
N GLY A 202 7.79 19.36 25.86
CA GLY A 202 7.49 20.72 26.30
C GLY A 202 7.44 20.84 27.83
N CYS A 203 6.82 19.88 28.52
CA CYS A 203 6.80 19.83 29.99
C CYS A 203 8.20 19.63 30.58
N LYS A 204 9.03 18.74 30.00
CA LYS A 204 10.42 18.57 30.44
C LYS A 204 11.23 19.86 30.31
N LEU A 205 11.09 20.57 29.19
CA LEU A 205 11.79 21.83 28.94
C LEU A 205 11.34 22.92 29.92
N ALA A 206 10.03 23.00 30.21
CA ALA A 206 9.48 23.93 31.19
C ALA A 206 9.98 23.65 32.62
N MET A 207 10.01 22.38 33.04
CA MET A 207 10.55 22.01 34.36
C MET A 207 12.04 22.31 34.50
N ARG A 208 12.84 22.08 33.45
CA ARG A 208 14.28 22.40 33.44
C ARG A 208 14.52 23.90 33.61
N ARG A 209 13.77 24.73 32.87
CA ARG A 209 13.84 26.20 32.99
C ARG A 209 13.41 26.69 34.38
N LEU A 210 12.41 26.05 35.00
CA LEU A 210 12.01 26.38 36.36
C LEU A 210 13.12 26.02 37.36
N SER A 211 13.70 24.82 37.28
CA SER A 211 14.81 24.44 38.17
C SER A 211 16.05 25.33 38.02
N GLU A 212 16.37 25.75 36.80
CA GLU A 212 17.49 26.67 36.55
C GLU A 212 17.24 28.09 37.10
N ARG A 213 15.97 28.52 37.19
CA ARG A 213 15.59 29.80 37.82
C ARG A 213 15.64 29.69 39.34
N THR A 214 15.19 28.57 39.91
CA THR A 214 15.22 28.35 41.36
C THR A 214 16.64 28.22 41.90
N VAL A 215 17.57 27.62 41.14
CA VAL A 215 18.99 27.55 41.51
C VAL A 215 19.71 28.91 41.43
N LYS A 216 19.24 29.83 40.59
CA LYS A 216 19.79 31.20 40.47
C LYS A 216 19.25 32.18 41.50
N THR A 217 18.27 31.78 42.30
CA THR A 217 17.61 32.62 43.32
C THR A 217 17.94 32.21 44.76
N LEU A 218 18.78 31.18 44.95
CA LEU A 218 19.41 30.79 46.21
C LEU A 218 20.88 31.21 46.20
#